data_AF-A0A968GDQ0-F1
#
_entry.id   AF-A0A968GDQ0-F1
#
_cell.length_a   1.000
_cell.length_b   1.000
_cell.length_c   1.000
_cell.angle_alpha   90.00
_cell.angle_beta   90.00
_cell.angle_gamma   90.00
#
_symmetry.space_group_name_H-M   'P 1'
#
loop_
_entity.id
_entity.type
_entity.pdbx_description
1 polymer ?
#
loop_
_entity_poly.entity_id
_entity_poly.type
_entity_poly.pdbx_seq_one_letter_code
_entity_poly.pdbx_strand_id
1 'polypeptide(L)'
;MRIVFLVTLSSYLPAKPLHLTTAQAVVMLEYIAKAIEQNTIFIALHPHATWHDLPHKEVRHLYSIIPSDNPHLTRAIDTYTYLQSMKLLALEHQVDIIDLIEIHEVIQRWSGTTPTLFMMLLTPNSNDSTEILPWSDTTPKNRISYAIAYLQWLHALDDHDRTKEIERSFHAYYHNDLAILIENIPYLEQERQRIRDVASYQQKLLALQAWMSQSSIANDTQQEELLRDIFGPEILQRWQIHYPLLLDANHALGQMTISIAVQLTNETHIDRLERYQAIFTHHAYDLAYEIFSREKKYGSMLHKIAKTVEKQDVTISQ
;
A
#
# COMPACT_ATOMS: atom_id res chain seq x y z
N MET A 1 -24.84 11.67 -13.83
CA MET A 1 -24.03 10.74 -14.64
C MET A 1 -24.32 9.29 -14.21
N ARG A 2 -25.50 8.75 -14.52
CA ARG A 2 -25.98 7.43 -14.03
C ARG A 2 -26.32 6.42 -15.15
N ILE A 3 -26.20 6.81 -16.43
CA ILE A 3 -26.67 6.02 -17.57
C ILE A 3 -25.54 5.23 -18.27
N VAL A 4 -24.27 5.55 -17.99
CA VAL A 4 -23.11 4.77 -18.50
C VAL A 4 -22.88 3.48 -17.70
N PHE A 5 -23.54 3.32 -16.55
CA PHE A 5 -23.33 2.21 -15.59
C PHE A 5 -23.88 0.85 -16.04
N LEU A 6 -24.87 0.82 -16.95
CA LEU A 6 -25.52 -0.42 -17.38
C LEU A 6 -24.92 -1.04 -18.66
N VAL A 7 -24.18 -0.26 -19.45
CA VAL A 7 -23.66 -0.70 -20.75
C VAL A 7 -22.25 -1.32 -20.65
N THR A 8 -21.55 -1.16 -19.54
CA THR A 8 -20.22 -1.79 -19.32
C THR A 8 -20.29 -3.16 -18.64
N LEU A 9 -21.38 -3.49 -17.95
CA LEU A 9 -21.59 -4.81 -17.32
C LEU A 9 -21.70 -5.97 -18.35
N SER A 10 -22.12 -5.69 -19.59
CA SER A 10 -22.22 -6.73 -20.64
C SER A 10 -20.88 -7.22 -21.21
N SER A 11 -19.79 -6.48 -20.98
CA SER A 11 -18.42 -6.90 -21.33
C SER A 11 -17.70 -7.64 -20.20
N TYR A 12 -18.22 -7.59 -18.98
CA TYR A 12 -17.76 -8.36 -17.83
C TYR A 12 -18.66 -9.58 -17.65
N LEU A 13 -18.66 -10.51 -18.61
CA LEU A 13 -19.31 -11.82 -18.41
C LEU A 13 -18.63 -12.52 -17.22
N PRO A 14 -19.31 -12.64 -16.07
CA PRO A 14 -18.69 -13.10 -14.84
C PRO A 14 -18.29 -14.57 -14.96
N ALA A 15 -17.24 -14.96 -14.24
CA ALA A 15 -16.85 -16.35 -14.13
C ALA A 15 -18.01 -17.17 -13.53
N LYS A 16 -18.16 -18.42 -13.97
CA LYS A 16 -18.85 -19.41 -13.12
C LYS A 16 -18.10 -19.50 -11.79
N PRO A 17 -18.79 -19.70 -10.66
CA PRO A 17 -18.14 -19.91 -9.38
C PRO A 17 -17.04 -20.95 -9.48
N LEU A 18 -15.95 -20.74 -8.74
CA LEU A 18 -14.84 -21.66 -8.70
C LEU A 18 -15.35 -23.03 -8.23
N HIS A 19 -15.16 -24.08 -9.04
CA HIS A 19 -15.51 -25.46 -8.65
C HIS A 19 -14.43 -26.06 -7.73
N LEU A 20 -14.20 -25.43 -6.58
CA LEU A 20 -13.37 -25.96 -5.49
C LEU A 20 -14.24 -26.12 -4.25
N THR A 21 -14.01 -27.19 -3.50
CA THR A 21 -14.48 -27.28 -2.11
C THR A 21 -13.60 -26.43 -1.20
N THR A 22 -14.10 -26.05 -0.02
CA THR A 22 -13.30 -25.38 1.01
C THR A 22 -12.01 -26.14 1.33
N ALA A 23 -12.08 -27.46 1.47
CA ALA A 23 -10.91 -28.29 1.77
C ALA A 23 -9.86 -28.23 0.65
N GLN A 24 -10.28 -28.32 -0.63
CA GLN A 24 -9.38 -28.18 -1.77
C GLN A 24 -8.76 -26.78 -1.83
N ALA A 25 -9.53 -25.74 -1.53
CA ALA A 25 -9.04 -24.38 -1.49
C ALA A 25 -7.94 -24.21 -0.42
N VAL A 26 -8.13 -24.76 0.78
CA VAL A 26 -7.12 -24.72 1.85
C VAL A 26 -5.83 -25.40 1.43
N VAL A 27 -5.90 -26.64 0.95
CA VAL A 27 -4.71 -27.41 0.52
C VAL A 27 -3.97 -26.68 -0.60
N MET A 28 -4.70 -26.17 -1.59
CA MET A 28 -4.12 -25.40 -2.69
C MET A 28 -3.44 -24.12 -2.20
N LEU A 29 -4.09 -23.36 -1.31
CA LEU A 29 -3.56 -22.10 -0.80
C LEU A 29 -2.29 -22.29 0.02
N GLU A 30 -2.26 -23.30 0.88
CA GLU A 30 -1.07 -23.64 1.68
C GLU A 30 0.07 -24.15 0.81
N TYR A 31 -0.24 -24.96 -0.21
CA TYR A 31 0.73 -25.37 -1.21
C TYR A 31 1.36 -24.15 -1.91
N ILE A 32 0.52 -23.22 -2.37
CA ILE A 32 1.01 -22.00 -3.02
C ILE A 32 1.90 -21.23 -2.05
N ALA A 33 1.46 -20.98 -0.81
CA ALA A 33 2.23 -20.24 0.19
C ALA A 33 3.63 -20.86 0.42
N LYS A 34 3.69 -22.19 0.53
CA LYS A 34 4.95 -22.92 0.71
C LYS A 34 5.85 -22.87 -0.53
N ALA A 35 5.27 -23.11 -1.70
CA ALA A 35 5.97 -23.02 -2.99
C ALA A 35 6.56 -21.62 -3.22
N ILE A 36 5.82 -20.60 -2.76
CA ILE A 36 6.23 -19.21 -2.79
C ILE A 36 7.50 -18.99 -1.94
N GLU A 37 7.49 -19.46 -0.69
CA GLU A 37 8.63 -19.38 0.22
C GLU A 37 9.86 -20.11 -0.36
N GLN A 38 9.66 -21.34 -0.85
CA GLN A 38 10.74 -22.16 -1.41
C GLN A 38 11.38 -21.54 -2.65
N ASN A 39 10.58 -20.98 -3.56
CA ASN A 39 11.10 -20.27 -4.72
C ASN A 39 11.88 -19.01 -4.30
N THR A 40 11.42 -18.28 -3.29
CA THR A 40 12.09 -17.08 -2.77
C THR A 40 13.47 -17.42 -2.21
N ILE A 41 13.56 -18.47 -1.38
CA ILE A 41 14.83 -18.99 -0.85
C ILE A 41 15.74 -19.45 -2.00
N PHE A 42 15.19 -20.16 -2.98
CA PHE A 42 15.97 -20.65 -4.11
C PHE A 42 16.61 -19.52 -4.92
N ILE A 43 15.87 -18.45 -5.23
CA ILE A 43 16.36 -17.27 -5.94
C ILE A 43 17.47 -16.58 -5.15
N ALA A 44 17.30 -16.44 -3.83
CA ALA A 44 18.32 -15.84 -2.96
C ALA A 44 19.64 -16.64 -2.96
N LEU A 45 19.54 -17.97 -3.02
CA LEU A 45 20.71 -18.86 -3.08
C LEU A 45 21.31 -18.98 -4.49
N HIS A 46 20.53 -18.70 -5.54
CA HIS A 46 20.93 -18.82 -6.94
C HIS A 46 20.55 -17.56 -7.74
N PRO A 47 21.27 -16.43 -7.58
CA PRO A 47 20.89 -15.14 -8.18
C PRO A 47 20.85 -15.15 -9.72
N HIS A 48 21.53 -16.11 -10.35
CA HIS A 48 21.55 -16.29 -11.81
C HIS A 48 20.57 -17.35 -12.30
N ALA A 49 19.83 -18.00 -11.40
CA ALA A 49 18.81 -18.95 -11.79
C ALA A 49 17.77 -18.26 -12.68
N THR A 50 17.49 -18.87 -13.80
CA THR A 50 16.38 -18.46 -14.63
C THR A 50 15.09 -18.98 -14.02
N TRP A 51 13.98 -18.42 -14.47
CA TRP A 51 12.67 -18.85 -14.02
C TRP A 51 12.32 -20.31 -14.33
N HIS A 52 13.03 -20.94 -15.25
CA HIS A 52 12.86 -22.37 -15.56
C HIS A 52 13.49 -23.28 -14.51
N ASP A 53 14.38 -22.73 -13.68
CA ASP A 53 15.13 -23.45 -12.65
C ASP A 53 14.38 -23.46 -11.30
N LEU A 54 13.23 -22.76 -11.21
CA LEU A 54 12.43 -22.71 -9.98
C LEU A 54 11.87 -24.09 -9.62
N PRO A 55 11.99 -24.52 -8.34
CA PRO A 55 11.40 -25.76 -7.85
C PRO A 55 9.89 -25.85 -8.11
N HIS A 56 9.18 -24.73 -7.96
CA HIS A 56 7.73 -24.63 -8.15
C HIS A 56 7.40 -23.62 -9.25
N LYS A 57 7.67 -23.98 -10.50
CA LYS A 57 7.49 -23.10 -11.67
C LYS A 57 6.03 -22.75 -11.96
N GLU A 58 5.08 -23.58 -11.55
CA GLU A 58 3.64 -23.39 -11.71
C GLU A 58 3.11 -22.20 -10.91
N VAL A 59 3.70 -21.91 -9.74
CA VAL A 59 3.28 -20.75 -8.92
C VAL A 59 3.95 -19.45 -9.38
N ARG A 60 4.97 -19.52 -10.24
CA ARG A 60 5.67 -18.33 -10.77
C ARG A 60 4.73 -17.28 -11.32
N HIS A 61 3.73 -17.72 -12.09
CA HIS A 61 2.82 -16.82 -12.79
C HIS A 61 1.98 -15.99 -11.81
N LEU A 62 1.74 -16.48 -10.58
CA LEU A 62 1.01 -15.76 -9.56
C LEU A 62 1.75 -14.48 -9.11
N TYR A 63 3.07 -14.52 -9.05
CA TYR A 63 3.90 -13.38 -8.63
C TYR A 63 4.06 -12.31 -9.70
N SER A 64 4.27 -12.73 -10.95
CA SER A 64 4.56 -11.79 -12.02
C SER A 64 3.29 -11.22 -12.63
N ILE A 65 2.21 -12.00 -12.68
CA ILE A 65 0.99 -11.61 -13.40
C ILE A 65 0.09 -10.79 -12.51
N ILE A 66 -0.14 -11.13 -11.24
CA ILE A 66 -1.15 -10.40 -10.44
C ILE A 66 -0.81 -8.92 -10.24
N PRO A 67 0.42 -8.54 -9.85
CA PRO A 67 0.78 -7.12 -9.76
C PRO A 67 0.75 -6.41 -11.12
N SER A 68 1.24 -7.04 -12.19
CA SER A 68 1.24 -6.42 -13.54
C SER A 68 -0.13 -6.33 -14.17
N ASP A 69 -1.01 -7.26 -13.84
CA ASP A 69 -2.40 -7.26 -14.22
C ASP A 69 -3.17 -6.19 -13.45
N ASN A 70 -2.83 -5.89 -12.19
CA ASN A 70 -3.64 -5.05 -11.31
C ASN A 70 -2.98 -3.70 -11.02
N PRO A 71 -3.04 -2.70 -11.92
CA PRO A 71 -2.51 -1.37 -11.64
C PRO A 71 -3.18 -0.69 -10.42
N HIS A 72 -4.46 -0.98 -10.13
CA HIS A 72 -5.11 -0.42 -8.94
C HIS A 72 -4.59 -1.07 -7.66
N LEU A 73 -4.14 -2.33 -7.74
CA LEU A 73 -3.45 -2.96 -6.63
C LEU A 73 -2.15 -2.23 -6.30
N THR A 74 -1.28 -2.06 -7.29
CA THR A 74 0.02 -1.40 -7.07
C THR A 74 -0.19 -0.03 -6.46
N ARG A 75 -1.11 0.77 -7.01
CA ARG A 75 -1.45 2.09 -6.47
C ARG A 75 -1.96 2.03 -5.02
N ALA A 76 -2.82 1.07 -4.69
CA ALA A 76 -3.34 0.90 -3.33
C ALA A 76 -2.23 0.53 -2.34
N ILE A 77 -1.34 -0.41 -2.70
CA ILE A 77 -0.18 -0.80 -1.90
C ILE A 77 0.77 0.39 -1.70
N ASP A 78 1.09 1.12 -2.77
CA ASP A 78 1.99 2.26 -2.71
C ASP A 78 1.44 3.34 -1.77
N THR A 79 0.14 3.63 -1.88
CA THR A 79 -0.53 4.61 -1.03
C THR A 79 -0.56 4.13 0.42
N TYR A 80 -0.89 2.86 0.68
CA TYR A 80 -0.89 2.30 2.03
C TYR A 80 0.51 2.33 2.66
N THR A 81 1.53 1.90 1.92
CA THR A 81 2.93 1.91 2.35
C THR A 81 3.38 3.32 2.68
N TYR A 82 3.08 4.28 1.81
CA TYR A 82 3.35 5.70 2.06
C TYR A 82 2.69 6.18 3.36
N LEU A 83 1.41 5.86 3.59
CA LEU A 83 0.72 6.27 4.81
C LEU A 83 1.29 5.60 6.07
N GLN A 84 1.71 4.34 5.99
CA GLN A 84 2.40 3.67 7.10
C GLN A 84 3.76 4.33 7.39
N SER A 85 4.53 4.72 6.36
CA SER A 85 5.76 5.48 6.55
C SER A 85 5.50 6.84 7.20
N MET A 86 4.46 7.57 6.77
CA MET A 86 4.07 8.84 7.38
C MET A 86 3.60 8.67 8.82
N LYS A 87 2.93 7.57 9.16
CA LYS A 87 2.53 7.24 10.53
C LYS A 87 3.75 7.01 11.42
N LEU A 88 4.75 6.27 10.94
CA LEU A 88 6.00 6.06 11.67
C LEU A 88 6.76 7.37 11.89
N LEU A 89 6.85 8.23 10.87
CA LEU A 89 7.48 9.55 10.98
C LEU A 89 6.73 10.47 11.96
N ALA A 90 5.39 10.48 11.91
CA ALA A 90 4.56 11.24 12.83
C ALA A 90 4.79 10.80 14.29
N LEU A 91 4.92 9.50 14.54
CA LEU A 91 5.25 8.94 15.85
C LEU A 91 6.67 9.30 16.29
N GLU A 92 7.67 9.15 15.42
CA GLU A 92 9.08 9.48 15.68
C GLU A 92 9.23 10.95 16.10
N HIS A 93 8.54 11.83 15.39
CA HIS A 93 8.63 13.27 15.63
C HIS A 93 7.56 13.80 16.58
N GLN A 94 6.65 12.98 17.12
CA GLN A 94 5.58 13.44 18.02
C GLN A 94 4.73 14.56 17.39
N VAL A 95 4.28 14.35 16.15
CA VAL A 95 3.40 15.24 15.37
C VAL A 95 2.10 14.51 15.08
N ASP A 96 1.00 15.24 14.97
CA ASP A 96 -0.23 14.68 14.40
C ASP A 96 0.01 14.28 12.94
N ILE A 97 -0.43 13.08 12.54
CA ILE A 97 -0.19 12.57 11.20
C ILE A 97 -0.95 13.37 10.13
N ILE A 98 -2.13 13.91 10.44
CA ILE A 98 -2.90 14.73 9.50
C ILE A 98 -2.13 16.03 9.27
N ASP A 99 -1.64 16.67 10.34
CA ASP A 99 -0.77 17.84 10.24
C ASP A 99 0.47 17.54 9.36
N LEU A 100 1.12 16.39 9.59
CA LEU A 100 2.30 15.99 8.82
C LEU A 100 2.00 15.79 7.33
N ILE A 101 0.89 15.12 7.00
CA ILE A 101 0.46 14.88 5.62
C ILE A 101 0.08 16.19 4.94
N GLU A 102 -0.63 17.08 5.62
CA GLU A 102 -0.96 18.40 5.07
C GLU A 102 0.30 19.21 4.74
N ILE A 103 1.29 19.21 5.63
CA ILE A 103 2.56 19.90 5.40
C ILE A 103 3.31 19.28 4.22
N HIS A 104 3.36 17.94 4.14
CA HIS A 104 3.93 17.23 3.00
C HIS A 104 3.28 17.65 1.68
N GLU A 105 1.95 17.64 1.61
CA GLU A 105 1.18 18.00 0.43
C GLU A 105 1.41 19.46 0.00
N VAL A 106 1.52 20.39 0.95
CA VAL A 106 1.85 21.79 0.65
C VAL A 106 3.27 21.91 0.09
N ILE A 107 4.25 21.30 0.75
CA ILE A 107 5.66 21.34 0.32
C ILE A 107 5.80 20.75 -1.08
N GLN A 108 5.16 19.60 -1.35
CA GLN A 108 5.17 18.96 -2.65
C GLN A 108 4.59 19.87 -3.75
N ARG A 109 3.54 20.64 -3.46
CA ARG A 109 2.97 21.59 -4.43
C ARG A 109 3.90 22.76 -4.74
N TRP A 110 4.69 23.20 -3.76
CA TRP A 110 5.64 24.29 -3.94
C TRP A 110 6.88 23.86 -4.70
N SER A 111 7.53 22.76 -4.30
CA SER A 111 8.81 22.35 -4.87
C SER A 111 8.68 21.52 -6.14
N GLY A 112 7.56 20.81 -6.34
CA GLY A 112 7.42 19.83 -7.41
C GLY A 112 8.33 18.59 -7.27
N THR A 113 9.18 18.54 -6.24
CA THR A 113 10.12 17.45 -5.92
C THR A 113 9.70 16.75 -4.62
N THR A 114 9.23 15.50 -4.73
CA THR A 114 8.33 14.91 -3.73
C THR A 114 8.98 14.33 -2.45
N PRO A 115 10.16 13.67 -2.45
CA PRO A 115 10.66 13.05 -1.20
C PRO A 115 11.79 13.83 -0.51
N THR A 116 12.76 14.38 -1.26
CA THR A 116 14.09 14.70 -0.68
C THR A 116 14.06 15.90 0.26
N LEU A 117 13.30 16.95 -0.05
CA LEU A 117 13.21 18.13 0.81
C LEU A 117 12.39 17.87 2.07
N PHE A 118 11.27 17.17 1.93
CA PHE A 118 10.45 16.80 3.07
C PHE A 118 11.21 15.89 4.04
N MET A 119 11.97 14.93 3.49
CA MET A 119 12.87 14.09 4.28
C MET A 119 14.00 14.89 4.91
N MET A 120 14.59 15.88 4.23
CA MET A 120 15.59 16.78 4.81
C MET A 120 15.06 17.55 6.03
N LEU A 121 13.79 17.97 6.02
CA LEU A 121 13.18 18.63 7.18
C LEU A 121 12.97 17.66 8.36
N LEU A 122 12.86 16.35 8.08
CA LEU A 122 12.50 15.32 9.05
C LEU A 122 13.69 14.53 9.60
N THR A 123 14.68 14.15 8.79
CA THR A 123 15.73 13.22 9.22
C THR A 123 16.82 13.89 10.05
N PRO A 124 17.11 13.38 11.26
CA PRO A 124 18.37 13.65 11.95
C PRO A 124 19.44 12.65 11.48
N ASN A 125 20.39 13.10 10.65
CA ASN A 125 21.61 12.39 10.23
C ASN A 125 21.47 10.97 9.65
N SER A 126 21.84 10.83 8.37
CA SER A 126 22.74 9.74 7.99
C SER A 126 24.17 10.30 7.97
N ASN A 127 25.10 9.56 8.56
CA ASN A 127 26.49 9.88 8.97
C ASN A 127 27.44 10.68 8.04
N ASP A 128 27.01 11.27 6.92
CA ASP A 128 27.89 11.91 5.93
C ASP A 128 27.40 13.24 5.32
N SER A 129 26.41 13.94 5.90
CA SER A 129 25.96 15.24 5.37
C SER A 129 26.04 16.36 6.41
N THR A 130 26.70 17.47 6.05
CA THR A 130 26.77 18.74 6.80
C THR A 130 25.47 19.55 6.73
N GLU A 131 24.37 18.93 6.31
CA GLU A 131 23.10 19.58 5.94
C GLU A 131 22.10 19.54 7.10
N ILE A 132 22.44 20.25 8.18
CA ILE A 132 21.69 20.21 9.43
C ILE A 132 20.97 21.54 9.60
N LEU A 133 19.63 21.54 9.66
CA LEU A 133 18.88 22.67 10.24
C LEU A 133 19.52 22.98 11.61
N PRO A 134 20.13 24.16 11.82
CA PRO A 134 21.08 24.42 12.90
C PRO A 134 20.41 24.31 14.27
N TRP A 135 20.56 23.16 14.94
CA TRP A 135 19.93 22.85 16.23
C TRP A 135 19.92 24.09 17.14
N SER A 136 18.72 24.60 17.43
CA SER A 136 18.59 25.72 18.36
C SER A 136 18.54 25.18 19.79
N ASP A 137 19.19 25.90 20.71
CA ASP A 137 19.10 25.64 22.16
C ASP A 137 17.68 25.87 22.72
N THR A 138 16.81 26.55 21.97
CA THR A 138 15.37 26.59 22.23
C THR A 138 14.75 25.29 21.73
N THR A 139 14.04 24.56 22.59
CA THR A 139 13.47 23.24 22.27
C THR A 139 12.09 23.41 21.61
N PRO A 140 11.94 23.38 20.27
CA PRO A 140 10.64 23.19 19.64
C PRO A 140 10.08 21.84 20.07
N LYS A 141 8.75 21.75 20.22
CA LYS A 141 8.07 20.53 20.66
C LYS A 141 8.32 19.33 19.75
N ASN A 142 8.59 19.57 18.47
CA ASN A 142 8.92 18.54 17.47
C ASN A 142 9.73 19.11 16.29
N ARG A 143 10.38 18.20 15.54
CA ARG A 143 11.26 18.52 14.40
C ARG A 143 10.56 19.27 13.25
N ILE A 144 9.28 18.99 13.02
CA ILE A 144 8.49 19.68 11.99
C ILE A 144 8.26 21.15 12.35
N SER A 145 7.83 21.42 13.59
CA SER A 145 7.59 22.80 14.06
C SER A 145 8.89 23.61 14.01
N TYR A 146 10.02 22.97 14.32
CA TYR A 146 11.34 23.56 14.18
C TYR A 146 11.67 23.94 12.74
N ALA A 147 11.49 23.00 11.81
CA ALA A 147 11.77 23.20 10.40
C ALA A 147 10.95 24.37 9.83
N ILE A 148 9.66 24.45 10.18
CA ILE A 148 8.79 25.57 9.79
C ILE A 148 9.29 26.89 10.38
N ALA A 149 9.62 26.92 11.68
CA ALA A 149 10.12 28.12 12.34
C ALA A 149 11.46 28.59 11.74
N TYR A 150 12.33 27.66 11.36
CA TYR A 150 13.60 27.99 10.70
C TYR A 150 13.38 28.58 9.31
N LEU A 151 12.48 28.01 8.50
CA LEU A 151 12.13 28.57 7.19
C LEU A 151 11.50 29.98 7.32
N GLN A 152 10.65 30.19 8.33
CA GLN A 152 10.09 31.51 8.63
C GLN A 152 11.16 32.52 9.08
N TRP A 153 12.14 32.09 9.87
CA TRP A 153 13.26 32.92 10.24
C TRP A 153 14.12 33.30 9.03
N LEU A 154 14.45 32.33 8.16
CA LEU A 154 15.17 32.60 6.91
C LEU A 154 14.40 33.58 6.01
N HIS A 155 13.08 33.48 5.95
CA HIS A 155 12.24 34.40 5.19
C HIS A 155 12.31 35.84 5.71
N ALA A 156 12.51 36.02 7.01
CA ALA A 156 12.57 37.34 7.65
C ALA A 156 13.93 38.05 7.52
N LEU A 157 14.98 37.33 7.10
CA LEU A 157 16.29 37.91 6.80
C LEU A 157 16.24 38.71 5.50
N ASP A 158 17.14 39.69 5.34
CA ASP A 158 17.37 40.29 4.03
C ASP A 158 18.01 39.28 3.06
N ASP A 159 17.89 39.55 1.76
CA ASP A 159 18.32 38.64 0.69
C ASP A 159 19.80 38.23 0.81
N HIS A 160 20.67 39.14 1.25
CA HIS A 160 22.10 38.89 1.35
C HIS A 160 22.40 37.93 2.50
N ASP A 161 21.87 38.23 3.70
CA ASP A 161 22.06 37.40 4.89
C ASP A 161 21.39 36.02 4.73
N ARG A 162 20.22 35.98 4.11
CA ARG A 162 19.51 34.73 3.77
C ARG A 162 20.35 33.84 2.85
N THR A 163 20.89 34.39 1.76
CA THR A 163 21.69 33.62 0.79
C THR A 163 22.93 33.05 1.46
N LYS A 164 23.64 33.86 2.25
CA LYS A 164 24.82 33.44 3.00
C LYS A 164 24.52 32.31 3.99
N GLU A 165 23.36 32.38 4.65
CA GLU A 165 22.94 31.34 5.59
C GLU A 165 22.60 30.02 4.89
N ILE A 166 21.92 30.08 3.73
CA ILE A 166 21.62 28.90 2.92
C ILE A 166 22.90 28.24 2.41
N GLU A 167 23.83 29.02 1.86
CA GLU A 167 25.13 28.52 1.36
C GLU A 167 26.01 27.91 2.46
N ARG A 168 25.92 28.45 3.68
CA ARG A 168 26.65 27.94 4.84
C ARG A 168 26.10 26.61 5.36
N SER A 169 24.79 26.47 5.36
CA SER A 169 24.09 25.41 6.10
C SER A 169 23.63 24.26 5.21
N PHE A 170 23.57 24.45 3.89
CA PHE A 170 23.05 23.46 2.94
C PHE A 170 23.93 23.31 1.70
N HIS A 171 24.01 22.10 1.16
CA HIS A 171 24.67 21.82 -0.11
C HIS A 171 23.95 22.51 -1.27
N ALA A 172 24.73 22.95 -2.27
CA ALA A 172 24.24 23.69 -3.44
C ALA A 172 23.08 23.01 -4.18
N TYR A 173 23.02 21.68 -4.11
CA TYR A 173 21.92 20.88 -4.66
C TYR A 173 20.53 21.31 -4.17
N TYR A 174 20.41 21.78 -2.92
CA TYR A 174 19.13 22.15 -2.30
C TYR A 174 18.78 23.63 -2.37
N HIS A 175 19.69 24.49 -2.86
CA HIS A 175 19.53 25.95 -2.76
C HIS A 175 18.28 26.46 -3.48
N ASN A 176 18.02 25.99 -4.69
CA ASN A 176 16.84 26.39 -5.47
C ASN A 176 15.53 26.00 -4.77
N ASP A 177 15.48 24.77 -4.29
CA ASP A 177 14.31 24.22 -3.63
C ASP A 177 14.04 24.92 -2.28
N LEU A 178 15.10 25.20 -1.51
CA LEU A 178 15.02 25.98 -0.28
C LEU A 178 14.54 27.41 -0.55
N ALA A 179 15.04 28.07 -1.60
CA ALA A 179 14.60 29.40 -1.98
C ALA A 179 13.08 29.44 -2.23
N ILE A 180 12.56 28.46 -2.98
CA ILE A 180 11.12 28.32 -3.23
C ILE A 180 10.34 28.13 -1.92
N LEU A 181 10.80 27.24 -1.03
CA LEU A 181 10.13 26.99 0.25
C LEU A 181 10.14 28.25 1.14
N ILE A 182 11.26 28.95 1.22
CA ILE A 182 11.41 30.17 2.03
C ILE A 182 10.53 31.29 1.49
N GLU A 183 10.40 31.45 0.17
CA GLU A 183 9.51 32.45 -0.41
C GLU A 183 8.03 32.15 -0.11
N ASN A 184 7.66 30.87 -0.06
CA ASN A 184 6.27 30.46 0.11
C ASN A 184 5.85 30.18 1.56
N ILE A 185 6.79 30.04 2.51
CA ILE A 185 6.48 29.69 3.91
C ILE A 185 5.46 30.61 4.60
N PRO A 186 5.34 31.93 4.31
CA PRO A 186 4.31 32.76 4.92
C PRO A 186 2.88 32.33 4.55
N TYR A 187 2.72 31.62 3.43
CA TYR A 187 1.44 31.15 2.92
C TYR A 187 1.09 29.73 3.38
N LEU A 188 1.91 29.08 4.22
CA LEU A 188 1.72 27.69 4.65
C LEU A 188 0.31 27.41 5.16
N GLU A 189 -0.17 28.19 6.13
CA GLU A 189 -1.50 27.94 6.70
C GLU A 189 -2.64 28.26 5.72
N GLN A 190 -2.45 29.23 4.82
CA GLN A 190 -3.41 29.49 3.75
C GLN A 190 -3.51 28.29 2.79
N GLU A 191 -2.39 27.69 2.40
CA GLU A 191 -2.38 26.51 1.53
C GLU A 191 -2.94 25.28 2.23
N ARG A 192 -2.66 25.10 3.53
CA ARG A 192 -3.29 24.05 4.35
C ARG A 192 -4.80 24.24 4.40
N GLN A 193 -5.28 25.47 4.59
CA GLN A 193 -6.71 25.75 4.56
C GLN A 193 -7.32 25.43 3.19
N ARG A 194 -6.62 25.75 2.08
CA ARG A 194 -7.07 25.35 0.73
C ARG A 194 -7.17 23.83 0.57
N ILE A 195 -6.30 23.04 1.20
CA ILE A 195 -6.41 21.56 1.21
C ILE A 195 -7.68 21.14 1.96
N ARG A 196 -7.94 21.75 3.11
CA ARG A 196 -9.11 21.46 3.97
C ARG A 196 -10.44 21.87 3.33
N ASP A 197 -10.45 22.93 2.54
CA ASP A 197 -11.64 23.46 1.87
C ASP A 197 -12.09 22.63 0.65
N VAL A 198 -11.28 21.67 0.19
CA VAL A 198 -11.66 20.78 -0.90
C VAL A 198 -12.88 19.93 -0.46
N ALA A 199 -13.93 19.90 -1.27
CA ALA A 199 -15.18 19.19 -0.94
C ALA A 199 -15.01 17.72 -0.52
N SER A 200 -13.98 17.04 -1.04
CA SER A 200 -13.65 15.65 -0.70
C SER A 200 -12.77 15.49 0.55
N TYR A 201 -12.34 16.56 1.23
CA TYR A 201 -11.36 16.50 2.30
C TYR A 201 -11.82 15.59 3.45
N GLN A 202 -13.06 15.76 3.93
CA GLN A 202 -13.61 14.91 4.99
C GLN A 202 -13.65 13.43 4.60
N GLN A 203 -14.01 13.12 3.35
CA GLN A 203 -14.00 11.74 2.87
C GLN A 203 -12.59 11.14 2.82
N LYS A 204 -11.60 11.94 2.38
CA LYS A 204 -10.18 11.53 2.37
C LYS A 204 -9.65 11.33 3.79
N LEU A 205 -10.06 12.17 4.73
CA LEU A 205 -9.67 12.05 6.13
C LEU A 205 -10.21 10.76 6.77
N LEU A 206 -11.48 10.42 6.52
CA LEU A 206 -12.06 9.15 6.97
C LEU A 206 -11.33 7.95 6.35
N ALA A 207 -10.99 8.02 5.07
CA ALA A 207 -10.22 6.97 4.40
C ALA A 207 -8.82 6.79 5.01
N LEU A 208 -8.12 7.90 5.26
CA LEU A 208 -6.83 7.92 5.95
C LEU A 208 -6.94 7.27 7.33
N GLN A 209 -7.92 7.69 8.14
CA GLN A 209 -8.15 7.14 9.48
C GLN A 209 -8.44 5.63 9.45
N ALA A 210 -9.25 5.17 8.48
CA ALA A 210 -9.52 3.75 8.30
C ALA A 210 -8.23 2.97 8.02
N TRP A 211 -7.42 3.39 7.05
CA TRP A 211 -6.17 2.71 6.69
C TRP A 211 -5.11 2.75 7.79
N MET A 212 -5.04 3.84 8.55
CA MET A 212 -4.13 3.91 9.70
C MET A 212 -4.48 2.94 10.82
N SER A 213 -5.74 2.51 10.90
CA SER A 213 -6.24 1.56 11.88
C SER A 213 -6.15 0.09 11.41
N GLN A 214 -5.94 -0.13 10.12
CA GLN A 214 -5.91 -1.45 9.49
C GLN A 214 -4.49 -1.98 9.33
N SER A 215 -4.37 -3.30 9.22
CA SER A 215 -3.11 -4.02 8.98
C SER A 215 -2.72 -4.08 7.50
N SER A 216 -3.66 -3.82 6.58
CA SER A 216 -3.46 -3.89 5.14
C SER A 216 -4.40 -2.96 4.36
N ILE A 217 -4.34 -3.00 3.02
CA ILE A 217 -5.29 -2.33 2.12
C ILE A 217 -6.74 -2.84 2.24
N ALA A 218 -6.96 -3.96 2.92
CA ALA A 218 -8.28 -4.50 3.19
C ALA A 218 -8.78 -4.10 4.58
N ASN A 219 -10.10 -4.02 4.72
CA ASN A 219 -10.75 -3.90 6.00
C ASN A 219 -10.55 -5.18 6.81
N ASP A 220 -9.70 -5.11 7.85
CA ASP A 220 -9.34 -6.25 8.70
C ASP A 220 -10.56 -7.01 9.24
N THR A 221 -11.58 -6.31 9.73
CA THR A 221 -12.79 -6.93 10.27
C THR A 221 -13.55 -7.69 9.18
N GLN A 222 -13.81 -7.05 8.05
CA GLN A 222 -14.55 -7.68 6.94
C GLN A 222 -13.79 -8.85 6.32
N GLN A 223 -12.46 -8.74 6.24
CA GLN A 223 -11.61 -9.82 5.77
C GLN A 223 -11.62 -10.98 6.76
N GLU A 224 -11.40 -10.72 8.05
CA GLU A 224 -11.37 -11.77 9.08
C GLU A 224 -12.70 -12.50 9.16
N GLU A 225 -13.83 -11.78 9.16
CA GLU A 225 -15.17 -12.37 9.12
C GLU A 225 -15.33 -13.29 7.91
N LEU A 226 -15.03 -12.81 6.69
CA LEU A 226 -15.12 -13.63 5.48
C LEU A 226 -14.27 -14.90 5.56
N LEU A 227 -13.01 -14.78 5.98
CA LEU A 227 -12.09 -15.90 6.01
C LEU A 227 -12.51 -16.91 7.09
N ARG A 228 -12.96 -16.43 8.25
CA ARG A 228 -13.45 -17.26 9.36
C ARG A 228 -14.70 -18.03 8.95
N ASP A 229 -15.65 -17.38 8.27
CA ASP A 229 -16.89 -17.99 7.82
C ASP A 229 -16.66 -19.12 6.81
N ILE A 230 -15.67 -18.95 5.93
CA ILE A 230 -15.39 -19.93 4.88
C ILE A 230 -14.46 -21.05 5.32
N PHE A 231 -13.35 -20.71 5.97
CA PHE A 231 -12.29 -21.67 6.27
C PHE A 231 -12.32 -22.18 7.70
N GLY A 232 -13.06 -21.52 8.60
CA GLY A 232 -13.11 -21.87 10.01
C GLY A 232 -11.96 -21.28 10.83
N PRO A 233 -12.17 -21.08 12.14
CA PRO A 233 -11.22 -20.40 13.02
C PRO A 233 -9.89 -21.16 13.17
N GLU A 234 -9.88 -22.49 13.10
CA GLU A 234 -8.68 -23.32 13.25
C GLU A 234 -7.71 -23.10 12.07
N ILE A 235 -8.26 -22.97 10.86
CA ILE A 235 -7.47 -22.70 9.65
C ILE A 235 -6.89 -21.30 9.70
N LEU A 236 -7.67 -20.31 10.14
CA LEU A 236 -7.18 -18.94 10.31
C LEU A 236 -6.02 -18.88 11.30
N GLN A 237 -6.16 -19.53 12.46
CA GLN A 237 -5.09 -19.61 13.45
C GLN A 237 -3.84 -20.28 12.87
N ARG A 238 -4.02 -21.35 12.10
CA ARG A 238 -2.91 -22.02 11.41
C ARG A 238 -2.22 -21.09 10.42
N TRP A 239 -2.97 -20.33 9.63
CA TRP A 239 -2.43 -19.38 8.66
C TRP A 239 -1.72 -18.21 9.33
N GLN A 240 -2.22 -17.71 10.46
CA GLN A 240 -1.53 -16.68 11.24
C GLN A 240 -0.12 -17.12 11.67
N ILE A 241 0.05 -18.40 12.00
CA ILE A 241 1.33 -18.94 12.49
C ILE A 241 2.25 -19.36 11.34
N HIS A 242 1.71 -20.06 10.34
CA HIS A 242 2.53 -20.77 9.35
C HIS A 242 2.49 -20.15 7.95
N TYR A 243 1.44 -19.39 7.62
CA TYR A 243 1.21 -18.89 6.27
C TYR A 243 0.66 -17.44 6.27
N PRO A 244 1.33 -16.47 6.91
CA PRO A 244 0.79 -15.12 7.10
C PRO A 244 0.52 -14.40 5.77
N LEU A 245 1.24 -14.74 4.69
CA LEU A 245 0.99 -14.19 3.34
C LEU A 245 -0.40 -14.52 2.79
N LEU A 246 -1.09 -15.53 3.31
CA LEU A 246 -2.48 -15.83 2.96
C LEU A 246 -3.47 -14.83 3.56
N LEU A 247 -3.06 -14.11 4.60
CA LEU A 247 -3.87 -13.14 5.34
C LEU A 247 -3.49 -11.69 5.01
N ASP A 248 -2.35 -11.48 4.35
CA ASP A 248 -1.89 -10.13 3.99
C ASP A 248 -2.51 -9.68 2.66
N ALA A 249 -3.50 -8.80 2.72
CA ALA A 249 -4.13 -8.25 1.52
C ALA A 249 -3.20 -7.32 0.71
N ASN A 250 -2.08 -6.86 1.28
CA ASN A 250 -1.06 -6.15 0.52
C ASN A 250 -0.29 -7.11 -0.42
N HIS A 251 -0.36 -8.41 -0.14
CA HIS A 251 0.26 -9.44 -0.95
C HIS A 251 -0.74 -10.02 -1.96
N ALA A 252 -0.26 -10.32 -3.17
CA ALA A 252 -1.08 -10.94 -4.23
C ALA A 252 -1.73 -12.25 -3.76
N LEU A 253 -1.03 -13.01 -2.93
CA LEU A 253 -1.56 -14.26 -2.35
C LEU A 253 -2.74 -13.99 -1.41
N GLY A 254 -2.67 -12.99 -0.52
CA GLY A 254 -3.80 -12.66 0.37
C GLY A 254 -5.03 -12.19 -0.40
N GLN A 255 -4.84 -11.44 -1.50
CA GLN A 255 -5.96 -11.10 -2.39
C GLN A 255 -6.55 -12.30 -3.10
N MET A 256 -5.72 -13.28 -3.48
CA MET A 256 -6.22 -14.54 -4.01
C MET A 256 -7.03 -15.30 -2.96
N THR A 257 -6.57 -15.35 -1.71
CA THR A 257 -7.31 -15.93 -0.59
C THR A 257 -8.69 -15.26 -0.45
N ILE A 258 -8.73 -13.92 -0.45
CA ILE A 258 -9.97 -13.14 -0.39
C ILE A 258 -10.87 -13.49 -1.59
N SER A 259 -10.32 -13.48 -2.81
CA SER A 259 -11.10 -13.77 -4.02
C SER A 259 -11.69 -15.18 -4.04
N ILE A 260 -10.93 -16.18 -3.56
CA ILE A 260 -11.44 -17.54 -3.41
C ILE A 260 -12.55 -17.57 -2.36
N ALA A 261 -12.35 -16.98 -1.19
CA ALA A 261 -13.36 -16.95 -0.14
C ALA A 261 -14.66 -16.26 -0.59
N VAL A 262 -14.55 -15.14 -1.32
CA VAL A 262 -15.70 -14.44 -1.91
C VAL A 262 -16.45 -15.33 -2.93
N GLN A 263 -15.71 -16.06 -3.78
CA GLN A 263 -16.32 -16.97 -4.75
C GLN A 263 -16.95 -18.22 -4.12
N LEU A 264 -16.44 -18.68 -2.98
CA LEU A 264 -17.00 -19.81 -2.23
C LEU A 264 -18.23 -19.42 -1.41
N THR A 265 -18.32 -18.16 -0.93
CA THR A 265 -19.47 -17.67 -0.15
C THR A 265 -20.66 -17.26 -1.03
N ASN A 266 -20.42 -16.70 -2.21
CA ASN A 266 -21.43 -15.94 -2.93
C ASN A 266 -21.64 -16.44 -4.36
N GLU A 267 -22.84 -16.95 -4.64
CA GLU A 267 -23.19 -17.50 -5.94
C GLU A 267 -23.43 -16.39 -6.99
N THR A 268 -24.03 -15.27 -6.58
CA THR A 268 -24.37 -14.19 -7.50
C THR A 268 -23.23 -13.19 -7.67
N HIS A 269 -23.19 -12.56 -8.84
CA HIS A 269 -22.16 -11.58 -9.18
C HIS A 269 -22.31 -10.28 -8.40
N ILE A 270 -23.55 -9.94 -8.04
CA ILE A 270 -23.88 -8.75 -7.26
C ILE A 270 -23.31 -8.91 -5.85
N ASP A 271 -23.63 -10.02 -5.18
CA ASP A 271 -23.16 -10.29 -3.81
C ASP A 271 -21.63 -10.33 -3.74
N ARG A 272 -20.96 -10.92 -4.75
CA ARG A 272 -19.49 -10.92 -4.82
C ARG A 272 -18.91 -9.53 -4.92
N LEU A 273 -19.44 -8.69 -5.81
CA LEU A 273 -18.97 -7.32 -5.97
C LEU A 273 -19.19 -6.51 -4.70
N GLU A 274 -20.37 -6.61 -4.08
CA GLU A 274 -20.67 -5.95 -2.80
C GLU A 274 -19.70 -6.40 -1.71
N ARG A 275 -19.37 -7.69 -1.65
CA ARG A 275 -18.39 -8.23 -0.69
C ARG A 275 -16.99 -7.67 -0.93
N TYR A 276 -16.53 -7.60 -2.18
CA TYR A 276 -15.24 -6.96 -2.48
C TYR A 276 -15.23 -5.48 -2.11
N GLN A 277 -16.33 -4.75 -2.32
CA GLN A 277 -16.44 -3.33 -1.98
C GLN A 277 -16.46 -3.09 -0.47
N ALA A 278 -17.00 -4.04 0.30
CA ALA A 278 -16.95 -4.00 1.76
C ALA A 278 -15.53 -4.28 2.30
N ILE A 279 -14.75 -5.13 1.61
CA ILE A 279 -13.38 -5.48 1.99
C ILE A 279 -12.39 -4.40 1.55
N PHE A 280 -12.39 -4.05 0.26
CA PHE A 280 -11.50 -3.07 -0.35
C PHE A 280 -12.18 -1.71 -0.44
N THR A 281 -12.20 -1.02 0.69
CA THR A 281 -12.88 0.28 0.84
C THR A 281 -12.02 1.46 0.40
N HIS A 282 -12.65 2.63 0.27
CA HIS A 282 -11.98 3.92 0.03
C HIS A 282 -11.05 3.92 -1.21
N HIS A 283 -9.75 4.06 -1.00
CA HIS A 283 -8.74 4.14 -2.06
C HIS A 283 -8.44 2.78 -2.72
N ALA A 284 -8.93 1.68 -2.15
CA ALA A 284 -8.90 0.36 -2.76
C ALA A 284 -10.24 0.00 -3.47
N TYR A 285 -11.20 0.93 -3.58
CA TYR A 285 -12.49 0.63 -4.21
C TYR A 285 -12.37 0.21 -5.68
N ASP A 286 -11.46 0.83 -6.44
CA ASP A 286 -11.20 0.42 -7.82
C ASP A 286 -10.57 -0.99 -7.91
N LEU A 287 -9.82 -1.40 -6.87
CA LEU A 287 -9.27 -2.75 -6.75
C LEU A 287 -10.39 -3.78 -6.59
N ALA A 288 -11.50 -3.46 -5.89
CA ALA A 288 -12.65 -4.35 -5.79
C ALA A 288 -13.20 -4.75 -7.17
N TYR A 289 -13.39 -3.76 -8.05
CA TYR A 289 -13.84 -4.00 -9.42
C TYR A 289 -12.80 -4.74 -10.26
N GLU A 290 -11.54 -4.40 -10.09
CA GLU A 290 -10.45 -5.04 -10.82
C GLU A 290 -10.34 -6.54 -10.47
N ILE A 291 -10.38 -6.89 -9.19
CA ILE A 291 -10.40 -8.29 -8.72
C ILE A 291 -11.64 -9.00 -9.27
N PHE A 292 -12.82 -8.39 -9.13
CA PHE A 292 -14.08 -8.94 -9.63
C PHE A 292 -14.01 -9.24 -11.14
N SER A 293 -13.48 -8.31 -11.93
CA SER A 293 -13.35 -8.48 -13.39
C SER A 293 -12.39 -9.60 -13.80
N ARG A 294 -11.47 -9.96 -12.91
CA ARG A 294 -10.41 -10.95 -13.16
C ARG A 294 -10.67 -12.31 -12.55
N GLU A 295 -11.77 -12.49 -11.82
CA GLU A 295 -12.17 -13.78 -11.23
C GLU A 295 -12.07 -14.93 -12.23
N LYS A 296 -12.49 -14.73 -13.49
CA LYS A 296 -12.42 -15.77 -14.52
C LYS A 296 -10.99 -16.16 -14.86
N LYS A 297 -10.12 -15.15 -15.02
CA LYS A 297 -8.70 -15.35 -15.36
C LYS A 297 -7.99 -16.04 -14.20
N TYR A 298 -8.15 -15.55 -12.98
CA TYR A 298 -7.55 -16.11 -11.78
C TYR A 298 -8.10 -17.49 -11.45
N GLY A 299 -9.41 -17.69 -11.53
CA GLY A 299 -10.03 -18.99 -11.30
C GLY A 299 -9.52 -20.07 -12.25
N SER A 300 -9.28 -19.72 -13.52
CA SER A 300 -8.68 -20.67 -14.48
C SER A 300 -7.24 -21.06 -14.15
N MET A 301 -6.45 -20.15 -13.55
CA MET A 301 -5.10 -20.44 -13.09
C MET A 301 -5.11 -21.29 -11.83
N LEU A 302 -5.95 -20.93 -10.85
CA LEU A 302 -6.12 -21.66 -9.60
C LEU A 302 -6.57 -23.10 -9.86
N HIS A 303 -7.51 -23.33 -10.78
CA HIS A 303 -7.93 -24.69 -11.16
C HIS A 303 -6.79 -25.55 -11.72
N LYS A 304 -5.84 -24.95 -12.45
CA LYS A 304 -4.65 -25.67 -12.95
C LYS A 304 -3.69 -26.03 -11.81
N ILE A 305 -3.55 -25.15 -10.82
CA ILE A 305 -2.71 -25.38 -9.65
C ILE A 305 -3.35 -26.47 -8.78
N ALA A 306 -4.64 -26.37 -8.46
CA ALA A 306 -5.38 -27.38 -7.69
C ALA A 306 -5.20 -28.79 -8.29
N LYS A 307 -5.37 -28.93 -9.61
CA LYS A 307 -5.13 -30.22 -10.30
C LYS A 307 -3.68 -30.72 -10.23
N THR A 308 -2.72 -29.82 -10.13
CA THR A 308 -1.30 -30.19 -9.98
C THR A 308 -1.06 -30.72 -8.57
N VAL A 309 -1.60 -30.04 -7.56
CA VAL A 309 -1.50 -30.43 -6.15
C VAL A 309 -2.16 -31.79 -5.92
N GLU A 310 -3.38 -31.99 -6.43
CA GLU A 310 -4.09 -33.28 -6.33
C GLU A 310 -3.27 -34.44 -6.92
N LYS A 311 -2.54 -34.22 -8.01
CA LYS A 311 -1.68 -35.25 -8.61
C LYS A 311 -0.43 -35.53 -7.76
N GLN A 312 0.13 -34.51 -7.13
CA GLN A 312 1.33 -34.66 -6.30
C GLN A 312 1.02 -35.42 -5.00
N ASP A 313 -0.12 -35.15 -4.35
CA ASP A 313 -0.53 -35.86 -3.14
C ASP A 313 -0.81 -37.36 -3.39
N VAL A 314 -1.34 -37.70 -4.57
CA VAL A 314 -1.51 -39.11 -5.00
C VAL A 314 -0.16 -39.82 -5.19
N THR A 315 0.90 -39.08 -5.52
CA THR A 315 2.23 -39.65 -5.77
C THR A 315 3.04 -39.83 -4.49
N ILE A 316 2.75 -39.06 -3.43
CA ILE A 316 3.41 -39.18 -2.11
C ILE A 316 2.77 -40.29 -1.26
N SER A 317 1.54 -40.69 -1.61
CA SER A 317 0.78 -41.73 -0.90
C SER A 317 0.92 -43.15 -1.50
N GLN A 318 1.88 -43.36 -2.42
CA GLN A 318 2.19 -44.66 -3.06
C GLN A 318 3.64 -45.06 -2.79
#